data_AF-A0A2A2L8I3-F1
#
_entry.id   AF-A0A2A2L8I3-F1
#
_cell.length_a   1.000
_cell.length_b   1.000
_cell.length_c   1.000
_cell.angle_alpha   90.00
_cell.angle_beta   90.00
_cell.angle_gamma   90.00
#
_symmetry.space_group_name_H-M   'P 1'
#
loop_
_entity.id
_entity.type
_entity.pdbx_description
1 polymer ?
#
loop_
_entity_poly.entity_id
_entity_poly.type
_entity_poly.pdbx_seq_one_letter_code
_entity_poly.pdbx_strand_id
1 'polypeptide(L)'
;MGRTTTPNDKAMPILLQYKGKRYDVTEFAKKHPGGEKVLRALAGEDVEEFMKGQQRILGSDPKLNSKKGVLWKIPELRHEYWTWIHQPYEGTIRLFDSDFLESLTRTVWYIVPLVWLPVVALFSFLAFSKFYHSYGLHHKTPMDPHRQVFPPVPAALVAGFFYVLYVNIFSWPVFCAFVSGKLFGYVCYDMIHLYLHYGQPKVHSNMHVRKIDHYNHHFKDYDTSYGISTSLWDYVFEAVGMGPL
;
A
#
# COMPACT_ATOMS: atom_id res chain seq x y z
N MET A 1 -13.90 18.90 34.17
CA MET A 1 -15.28 19.31 34.56
C MET A 1 -15.68 20.44 33.63
N GLY A 2 -16.67 20.26 32.75
CA GLY A 2 -17.14 21.32 31.85
C GLY A 2 -18.15 22.23 32.56
N ARG A 3 -17.96 23.54 32.47
CA ARG A 3 -18.87 24.57 33.01
C ARG A 3 -20.11 24.68 32.10
N THR A 4 -21.31 24.56 32.67
CA THR A 4 -22.56 24.79 31.93
C THR A 4 -22.74 26.29 31.67
N THR A 5 -23.02 26.66 30.42
CA THR A 5 -23.21 28.05 30.01
C THR A 5 -24.61 28.54 30.38
N THR A 6 -24.72 29.74 30.92
CA THR A 6 -25.99 30.40 31.27
C THR A 6 -26.32 31.49 30.24
N PRO A 7 -27.60 31.94 30.13
CA PRO A 7 -28.03 32.86 29.06
C PRO A 7 -27.27 34.19 28.99
N ASN A 8 -26.57 34.58 30.07
CA ASN A 8 -25.80 35.82 30.17
C ASN A 8 -24.40 35.74 29.54
N ASP A 9 -23.95 34.56 29.09
CA ASP A 9 -22.60 34.34 28.55
C ASP A 9 -22.38 34.89 27.12
N LYS A 10 -23.44 35.35 26.43
CA LYS A 10 -23.35 35.86 25.05
C LYS A 10 -22.78 37.28 24.94
N ALA A 11 -22.86 38.08 26.00
CA ALA A 11 -22.49 39.51 25.97
C ALA A 11 -21.02 39.80 26.35
N MET A 12 -20.29 38.81 26.86
CA MET A 12 -18.90 39.00 27.28
C MET A 12 -17.90 38.79 26.13
N PRO A 13 -16.80 39.57 26.10
CA PRO A 13 -15.75 39.41 25.09
C PRO A 13 -15.05 38.06 25.25
N ILE A 14 -14.78 37.40 24.13
CA ILE A 14 -14.10 36.11 24.06
C ILE A 14 -12.60 36.38 24.00
N LEU A 15 -11.96 36.42 25.16
CA LEU A 15 -10.51 36.62 25.26
C LEU A 15 -9.80 35.27 25.30
N LEU A 16 -8.78 35.05 24.46
CA LEU A 16 -7.95 33.84 24.45
C LEU A 16 -6.49 34.21 24.67
N GLN A 17 -5.72 33.36 25.35
CA GLN A 17 -4.28 33.52 25.49
C GLN A 17 -3.54 32.57 24.53
N TYR A 18 -2.54 33.06 23.79
CA TYR A 18 -1.71 32.24 22.91
C TYR A 18 -0.28 32.76 22.90
N LYS A 19 0.70 31.89 23.18
CA LYS A 19 2.13 32.24 23.30
C LYS A 19 2.35 33.43 24.24
N GLY A 20 1.65 33.45 25.37
CA GLY A 20 1.73 34.50 26.38
C GLY A 20 1.03 35.83 26.05
N LYS A 21 0.40 35.99 24.87
CA LYS A 21 -0.37 37.19 24.50
C LYS A 21 -1.88 36.95 24.57
N ARG A 22 -2.65 37.96 24.98
CA ARG A 22 -4.12 37.93 24.99
C ARG A 22 -4.70 38.49 23.69
N TYR A 23 -5.68 37.80 23.12
CA TYR A 23 -6.38 38.15 21.89
C TYR A 23 -7.88 38.18 22.15
N ASP A 24 -8.55 39.24 21.69
CA ASP A 24 -10.02 39.27 21.63
C ASP A 24 -10.48 38.68 20.29
N VAL A 25 -11.17 37.55 20.36
CA VAL A 25 -11.67 36.82 19.18
C VAL A 25 -13.19 36.93 19.02
N THR A 26 -13.86 37.86 19.71
CA THR A 26 -15.32 37.98 19.71
C THR A 26 -15.91 38.10 18.30
N GLU A 27 -15.33 38.96 17.46
CA GLU A 27 -15.78 39.14 16.07
C GLU A 27 -15.39 37.95 15.17
N PHE A 28 -14.24 37.33 15.43
CA PHE A 28 -13.79 36.16 14.69
C PHE A 28 -14.68 34.94 14.98
N ALA A 29 -15.16 34.78 16.21
CA ALA A 29 -15.95 33.64 16.61
C ALA A 29 -17.26 33.48 15.82
N LYS A 30 -17.87 34.59 15.40
CA LYS A 30 -19.06 34.58 14.54
C LYS A 30 -18.81 33.97 13.16
N LYS A 31 -17.57 33.99 12.68
CA LYS A 31 -17.14 33.52 11.35
C LYS A 31 -16.35 32.22 11.38
N HIS A 32 -16.11 31.68 12.57
CA HIS A 32 -15.26 30.51 12.75
C HIS A 32 -15.92 29.24 12.16
N PRO A 33 -15.22 28.43 11.34
CA PRO A 33 -15.80 27.24 10.69
C PRO A 33 -16.34 26.19 11.68
N GLY A 34 -15.74 26.09 12.87
CA GLY A 34 -16.23 25.22 13.94
C GLY A 34 -17.42 25.78 14.73
N GLY A 35 -17.88 26.99 14.40
CA GLY A 35 -18.96 27.71 15.08
C GLY A 35 -18.50 28.51 16.31
N GLU A 36 -19.27 29.54 16.65
CA GLU A 36 -18.98 30.50 17.74
C GLU A 36 -18.89 29.83 19.13
N LYS A 37 -19.71 28.79 19.34
CA LYS A 37 -19.77 28.07 20.63
C LYS A 37 -18.43 27.44 21.01
N VAL A 38 -17.61 27.04 20.04
CA VAL A 38 -16.30 26.41 20.24
C VAL A 38 -15.33 27.40 20.90
N LEU A 39 -15.25 28.62 20.38
CA LEU A 39 -14.33 29.63 20.92
C LEU A 39 -14.83 30.23 22.23
N ARG A 40 -16.16 30.33 22.43
CA ARG A 40 -16.75 30.73 23.71
C ARG A 40 -16.42 29.75 24.84
N ALA A 41 -16.33 28.46 24.56
CA ALA A 41 -15.98 27.46 25.55
C ALA A 41 -14.54 27.58 26.07
N LEU A 42 -13.66 28.27 25.32
CA LEU A 42 -12.26 28.51 25.67
C LEU A 42 -12.00 29.93 26.19
N ALA A 43 -13.04 30.74 26.38
CA ALA A 43 -12.88 32.12 26.82
C ALA A 43 -12.14 32.19 28.16
N GLY A 44 -11.00 32.89 28.18
CA GLY A 44 -10.11 33.08 29.32
C GLY A 44 -8.97 32.06 29.44
N GLU A 45 -8.95 31.02 28.59
CA GLU A 45 -7.96 29.94 28.65
C GLU A 45 -6.73 30.21 27.75
N ASP A 46 -5.63 29.52 28.04
CA ASP A 46 -4.48 29.41 27.12
C ASP A 46 -4.78 28.36 26.05
N VAL A 47 -4.79 28.78 24.79
CA VAL A 47 -5.16 27.95 23.65
C VAL A 47 -3.95 27.31 22.97
N GLU A 48 -2.74 27.48 23.49
CA GLU A 48 -1.53 26.96 22.86
C GLU A 48 -1.56 25.44 22.67
N GLU A 49 -2.00 24.68 23.68
CA GLU A 49 -2.12 23.22 23.58
C GLU A 49 -3.21 22.80 22.59
N PHE A 50 -4.32 23.55 22.51
CA PHE A 50 -5.39 23.29 21.53
C PHE A 50 -4.92 23.56 20.10
N MET A 51 -4.16 24.65 19.89
CA MET A 51 -3.59 25.01 18.59
C MET A 51 -2.49 24.02 18.15
N LYS A 52 -1.77 23.41 19.10
CA LYS A 52 -0.81 22.31 18.85
C LYS A 52 -1.49 20.94 18.67
N GLY A 53 -2.81 20.85 18.83
CA GLY A 53 -3.57 19.59 18.76
C GLY A 53 -3.38 18.66 19.97
N GLN A 54 -2.80 19.15 21.07
CA GLN A 54 -2.57 18.39 22.30
C GLN A 54 -3.83 18.30 23.17
N GLN A 55 -4.74 19.28 23.07
CA GLN A 55 -6.00 19.32 23.83
C GLN A 55 -7.21 19.57 22.92
N ARG A 56 -8.36 18.96 23.23
CA ARG A 56 -9.60 19.06 22.42
C ARG A 56 -10.62 19.99 23.07
N ILE A 57 -11.22 20.88 22.28
CA ILE A 57 -12.07 21.99 22.74
C ILE A 57 -13.39 21.52 23.36
N LEU A 58 -14.10 20.62 22.69
CA LEU A 58 -15.42 20.14 23.13
C LEU A 58 -15.35 18.84 23.95
N GLY A 59 -14.14 18.41 24.34
CA GLY A 59 -13.92 17.07 24.89
C GLY A 59 -14.31 15.97 23.88
N SER A 60 -14.16 14.71 24.27
CA SER A 60 -14.79 13.61 23.54
C SER A 60 -16.27 13.55 23.93
N ASP A 61 -17.19 13.56 22.95
CA ASP A 61 -18.61 13.32 23.23
C ASP A 61 -18.73 11.98 23.99
N PRO A 62 -19.22 11.97 25.25
CA PRO A 62 -19.32 10.75 26.03
C PRO A 62 -20.24 9.71 25.39
N LYS A 63 -21.17 10.12 24.51
CA LYS A 63 -22.04 9.22 23.74
C LYS A 63 -21.28 8.49 22.63
N LEU A 64 -20.29 9.15 22.03
CA LEU A 64 -19.41 8.61 20.98
C LEU A 64 -18.22 7.82 21.54
N ASN A 65 -17.77 8.15 22.75
CA ASN A 65 -16.66 7.49 23.41
C ASN A 65 -17.02 6.10 24.00
N SER A 66 -18.23 5.62 23.72
CA SER A 66 -18.70 4.29 24.13
C SER A 66 -18.37 3.27 23.05
N LYS A 67 -17.89 2.08 23.44
CA LYS A 67 -17.76 0.92 22.53
C LYS A 67 -19.10 0.41 21.96
N LYS A 68 -20.21 1.15 22.15
CA LYS A 68 -21.55 0.81 21.71
C LYS A 68 -21.89 1.50 20.40
N GLY A 69 -22.64 0.80 19.55
CA GLY A 69 -23.13 1.33 18.29
C GLY A 69 -24.00 2.57 18.48
N VAL A 70 -23.87 3.53 17.58
CA VAL A 70 -24.64 4.77 17.60
C VAL A 70 -25.99 4.63 16.89
N LEU A 71 -26.14 3.63 16.00
CA LEU A 71 -27.30 3.53 15.10
C LEU A 71 -28.63 3.62 15.84
N TRP A 72 -28.75 2.90 16.97
CA TRP A 72 -29.97 2.86 17.77
C TRP A 72 -30.15 4.05 18.72
N LYS A 73 -29.12 4.86 18.93
CA LYS A 73 -29.15 6.06 19.78
C LYS A 73 -29.48 7.32 19.00
N ILE A 74 -29.29 7.31 17.68
CA ILE A 74 -29.60 8.43 16.79
C ILE A 74 -31.04 8.94 17.00
N PRO A 75 -32.08 8.09 17.12
CA PRO A 75 -33.45 8.56 17.34
C PRO A 75 -33.65 9.36 18.65
N GLU A 76 -32.84 9.11 19.69
CA GLU A 76 -32.97 9.78 20.99
C GLU A 76 -32.47 11.24 20.95
N LEU A 77 -31.61 11.60 19.98
CA LEU A 77 -31.05 12.95 19.84
C LEU A 77 -32.13 13.99 19.49
N ARG A 78 -33.25 13.57 18.88
CA ARG A 78 -34.37 14.44 18.46
C ARG A 78 -33.90 15.77 17.86
N HIS A 79 -34.15 16.89 18.56
CA HIS A 79 -33.87 18.24 18.09
C HIS A 79 -32.36 18.58 18.06
N GLU A 80 -31.52 17.80 18.72
CA GLU A 80 -30.06 17.99 18.76
C GLU A 80 -29.33 17.27 17.60
N TYR A 81 -30.01 16.37 16.86
CA TYR A 81 -29.42 15.56 15.78
C TYR A 81 -28.68 16.42 14.74
N TRP A 82 -29.29 17.53 14.32
CA TRP A 82 -28.72 18.37 13.27
C TRP A 82 -27.41 19.05 13.70
N THR A 83 -27.33 19.46 14.97
CA THR A 83 -26.10 20.03 15.52
C THR A 83 -25.03 18.95 15.67
N TRP A 84 -25.43 17.73 16.00
CA TRP A 84 -24.54 16.60 16.24
C TRP A 84 -23.91 16.04 14.95
N ILE A 85 -24.68 15.83 13.87
CA ILE A 85 -24.16 15.23 12.62
C ILE A 85 -23.14 16.12 11.89
N HIS A 86 -23.24 17.44 12.06
CA HIS A 86 -22.33 18.42 11.46
C HIS A 86 -21.08 18.68 12.29
N GLN A 87 -20.97 18.12 13.50
CA GLN A 87 -19.75 18.22 14.28
C GLN A 87 -18.73 17.21 13.75
N PRO A 88 -17.55 17.66 13.27
CA PRO A 88 -16.52 16.75 12.83
C PRO A 88 -16.00 15.97 14.03
N TYR A 89 -16.05 14.64 13.91
CA TYR A 89 -15.53 13.75 14.93
C TYR A 89 -14.21 13.15 14.46
N GLU A 90 -13.12 13.53 15.15
CA GLU A 90 -11.80 12.95 14.92
C GLU A 90 -11.67 11.65 15.73
N GLY A 91 -12.20 10.56 15.16
CA GLY A 91 -12.17 9.21 15.72
C GLY A 91 -13.01 8.23 14.91
N THR A 92 -13.07 6.97 15.36
CA THR A 92 -13.91 5.95 14.70
C THR A 92 -15.27 5.86 15.37
N ILE A 93 -16.33 6.19 14.63
CA ILE A 93 -17.71 6.05 15.11
C ILE A 93 -18.15 4.61 14.90
N ARG A 94 -18.65 3.96 15.96
CA ARG A 94 -19.20 2.61 15.87
C ARG A 94 -20.66 2.66 15.47
N LEU A 95 -21.07 1.98 14.40
CA LEU A 95 -22.45 1.99 13.92
C LEU A 95 -23.32 0.96 14.66
N PHE A 96 -22.87 -0.29 14.76
CA PHE A 96 -23.59 -1.41 15.37
C PHE A 96 -22.97 -1.84 16.71
N ASP A 97 -23.80 -2.33 17.64
CA ASP A 97 -23.29 -2.93 18.88
C ASP A 97 -22.55 -4.26 18.62
N SER A 98 -22.98 -5.02 17.61
CA SER A 98 -22.35 -6.30 17.22
C SER A 98 -21.01 -6.07 16.53
N ASP A 99 -19.96 -6.75 17.00
CA ASP A 99 -18.63 -6.72 16.36
C ASP A 99 -18.66 -7.24 14.92
N PHE A 100 -19.51 -8.23 14.66
CA PHE A 100 -19.66 -8.79 13.31
C PHE A 100 -20.23 -7.76 12.34
N LEU A 101 -21.38 -7.16 12.67
CA LEU A 101 -22.03 -6.17 11.80
C LEU A 101 -21.19 -4.90 11.64
N GLU A 102 -20.50 -4.49 12.70
CA GLU A 102 -19.59 -3.36 12.62
C GLU A 102 -18.44 -3.61 11.62
N SER A 103 -17.88 -4.83 11.62
CA SER A 103 -16.77 -5.17 10.72
C SER A 103 -17.16 -5.09 9.24
N LEU A 104 -18.43 -5.33 8.89
CA LEU A 104 -18.94 -5.20 7.52
C LEU A 104 -19.08 -3.75 7.04
N THR A 105 -19.16 -2.78 7.96
CA THR A 105 -19.28 -1.35 7.61
C THR A 105 -17.94 -0.63 7.54
N ARG A 106 -16.87 -1.28 8.00
CA ARG A 106 -15.54 -0.69 8.11
C ARG A 106 -14.58 -1.36 7.16
N THR A 107 -14.46 -0.78 5.97
CA THR A 107 -13.46 -1.21 4.99
C THR A 107 -12.27 -0.27 5.05
N VAL A 108 -11.17 -0.73 5.64
CA VAL A 108 -9.89 -0.04 5.58
C VAL A 108 -9.33 -0.12 4.15
N TRP A 109 -8.67 0.94 3.68
CA TRP A 109 -8.34 1.13 2.26
C TRP A 109 -7.58 -0.04 1.64
N TYR A 110 -6.68 -0.67 2.41
CA TYR A 110 -5.85 -1.77 1.94
C TYR A 110 -6.63 -3.08 1.75
N ILE A 111 -7.87 -3.21 2.25
CA ILE A 111 -8.73 -4.39 2.01
C ILE A 111 -9.04 -4.55 0.52
N VAL A 112 -9.13 -3.45 -0.25
CA VAL A 112 -9.41 -3.51 -1.69
C VAL A 112 -8.28 -4.21 -2.46
N PRO A 113 -7.02 -3.74 -2.43
CA PRO A 113 -5.93 -4.46 -3.07
C PRO A 113 -5.68 -5.83 -2.43
N LEU A 114 -5.83 -5.97 -1.10
CA LEU A 114 -5.62 -7.23 -0.38
C LEU A 114 -6.63 -8.32 -0.76
N VAL A 115 -7.85 -7.97 -1.14
CA VAL A 115 -8.85 -8.93 -1.62
C VAL A 115 -8.73 -9.16 -3.13
N TRP A 116 -8.56 -8.11 -3.93
CA TRP A 116 -8.69 -8.22 -5.38
C TRP A 116 -7.38 -8.56 -6.11
N LEU A 117 -6.22 -8.10 -5.63
CA LEU A 117 -4.94 -8.42 -6.29
C LEU A 117 -4.57 -9.90 -6.16
N PRO A 118 -4.78 -10.60 -5.02
CA PRO A 118 -4.58 -12.05 -4.97
C PRO A 118 -5.52 -12.82 -5.90
N VAL A 119 -6.73 -12.32 -6.17
CA VAL A 119 -7.65 -12.95 -7.13
C VAL A 119 -7.12 -12.80 -8.56
N VAL A 120 -6.67 -11.60 -8.95
CA VAL A 120 -6.07 -11.35 -10.27
C VAL A 120 -4.77 -12.14 -10.45
N ALA A 121 -3.91 -12.13 -9.44
CA ALA A 121 -2.67 -12.89 -9.41
C ALA A 121 -2.95 -14.39 -9.46
N LEU A 122 -3.94 -14.89 -8.71
CA LEU A 122 -4.36 -16.29 -8.74
C LEU A 122 -4.88 -16.69 -10.13
N PHE A 123 -5.71 -15.89 -10.80
CA PHE A 123 -6.17 -16.24 -12.15
C PHE A 123 -5.05 -16.16 -13.20
N SER A 124 -4.13 -15.21 -13.07
CA SER A 124 -2.96 -15.08 -13.94
C SER A 124 -1.96 -16.22 -13.70
N PHE A 125 -1.70 -16.55 -12.44
CA PHE A 125 -0.90 -17.69 -12.02
C PHE A 125 -1.59 -19.00 -12.38
N LEU A 126 -2.91 -19.15 -12.29
CA LEU A 126 -3.60 -20.37 -12.75
C LEU A 126 -3.62 -20.47 -14.28
N ALA A 127 -3.62 -19.36 -15.02
CA ALA A 127 -3.49 -19.36 -16.47
C ALA A 127 -2.05 -19.71 -16.90
N PHE A 128 -1.06 -19.08 -16.28
CA PHE A 128 0.36 -19.33 -16.53
C PHE A 128 0.81 -20.69 -15.98
N SER A 129 0.32 -21.11 -14.82
CA SER A 129 0.50 -22.44 -14.24
C SER A 129 -0.33 -23.47 -14.98
N LYS A 130 -1.50 -23.21 -15.56
CA LYS A 130 -2.07 -24.19 -16.52
C LYS A 130 -1.19 -24.29 -17.75
N PHE A 131 -0.71 -23.18 -18.29
CA PHE A 131 0.22 -23.17 -19.42
C PHE A 131 1.56 -23.88 -19.09
N TYR A 132 2.12 -23.68 -17.91
CA TYR A 132 3.40 -24.22 -17.47
C TYR A 132 3.27 -25.58 -16.77
N HIS A 133 2.19 -25.91 -16.10
CA HIS A 133 1.92 -27.26 -15.57
C HIS A 133 1.50 -28.20 -16.71
N SER A 134 0.96 -27.67 -17.80
CA SER A 134 0.88 -28.39 -19.07
C SER A 134 2.26 -28.54 -19.76
N TYR A 135 3.29 -27.73 -19.46
CA TYR A 135 4.54 -27.70 -20.27
C TYR A 135 5.90 -27.46 -19.57
N GLY A 136 6.02 -27.46 -18.23
CA GLY A 136 7.13 -26.84 -17.49
C GLY A 136 7.49 -27.63 -16.23
N LEU A 137 8.43 -28.57 -16.38
CA LEU A 137 8.81 -29.53 -15.35
C LEU A 137 9.90 -29.02 -14.39
N HIS A 138 10.50 -27.85 -14.62
CA HIS A 138 11.71 -27.39 -13.92
C HIS A 138 11.50 -27.12 -12.43
N HIS A 139 10.43 -26.42 -12.02
CA HIS A 139 10.18 -26.13 -10.61
C HIS A 139 9.92 -27.38 -9.76
N LYS A 140 9.47 -28.48 -10.38
CA LYS A 140 9.23 -29.74 -9.69
C LYS A 140 10.52 -30.54 -9.48
N THR A 141 11.51 -30.35 -10.34
CA THR A 141 12.82 -30.99 -10.27
C THR A 141 13.94 -29.97 -10.52
N PRO A 142 14.15 -29.00 -9.61
CA PRO A 142 15.05 -27.86 -9.85
C PRO A 142 16.52 -28.27 -10.00
N MET A 143 16.88 -29.38 -9.34
CA MET A 143 18.22 -29.98 -9.37
C MET A 143 18.36 -31.08 -10.44
N ASP A 144 17.35 -31.28 -11.29
CA ASP A 144 17.49 -32.17 -12.46
C ASP A 144 18.26 -31.41 -13.55
N PRO A 145 19.54 -31.76 -13.81
CA PRO A 145 20.39 -31.03 -14.75
C PRO A 145 19.87 -31.08 -16.20
N HIS A 146 19.00 -32.05 -16.54
CA HIS A 146 18.47 -32.20 -17.89
C HIS A 146 17.23 -31.34 -18.17
N ARG A 147 16.68 -30.66 -17.16
CA ARG A 147 15.42 -29.91 -17.24
C ARG A 147 15.55 -28.46 -16.76
N GLN A 148 16.77 -27.94 -16.76
CA GLN A 148 17.07 -26.59 -16.28
C GLN A 148 16.99 -25.52 -17.35
N VAL A 149 17.27 -25.90 -18.60
CA VAL A 149 17.31 -25.00 -19.75
C VAL A 149 16.07 -25.18 -20.61
N PHE A 150 15.71 -24.13 -21.36
CA PHE A 150 14.54 -24.17 -22.21
C PHE A 150 14.73 -25.18 -23.36
N PRO A 151 13.79 -26.11 -23.61
CA PRO A 151 13.96 -27.15 -24.63
C PRO A 151 14.12 -26.58 -26.05
N PRO A 152 15.07 -27.09 -26.87
CA PRO A 152 15.40 -26.49 -28.17
C PRO A 152 14.25 -26.44 -29.19
N VAL A 153 13.32 -27.39 -29.18
CA VAL A 153 12.23 -27.47 -30.17
C VAL A 153 11.18 -26.36 -29.97
N PRO A 154 10.58 -26.18 -28.76
CA PRO A 154 9.80 -24.98 -28.44
C PRO A 154 10.57 -23.68 -28.62
N ALA A 155 11.86 -23.66 -28.25
CA ALA A 155 12.72 -22.50 -28.44
C ALA A 155 12.82 -22.10 -29.92
N ALA A 156 12.98 -23.08 -30.81
CA ALA A 156 13.09 -22.87 -32.25
C ALA A 156 11.82 -22.27 -32.85
N LEU A 157 10.62 -22.61 -32.36
CA LEU A 157 9.36 -22.01 -32.83
C LEU A 157 9.26 -20.53 -32.45
N VAL A 158 9.57 -20.20 -31.19
CA VAL A 158 9.63 -18.80 -30.73
C VAL A 158 10.72 -18.02 -31.48
N ALA A 159 11.90 -18.63 -31.66
CA ALA A 159 13.00 -18.04 -32.41
C ALA A 159 12.63 -17.83 -33.88
N GLY A 160 11.92 -18.76 -34.52
CA GLY A 160 11.46 -18.68 -35.91
C GLY A 160 10.45 -17.55 -36.12
N PHE A 161 9.51 -17.36 -35.20
CA PHE A 161 8.61 -16.21 -35.20
C PHE A 161 9.37 -14.87 -35.19
N PHE A 162 10.32 -14.72 -34.26
CA PHE A 162 11.14 -13.52 -34.18
C PHE A 162 12.10 -13.38 -35.36
N TYR A 163 12.60 -14.47 -35.94
CA TYR A 163 13.43 -14.46 -37.14
C TYR A 163 12.67 -13.83 -38.31
N VAL A 164 11.47 -14.33 -38.61
CA VAL A 164 10.61 -13.76 -39.66
C VAL A 164 10.29 -12.30 -39.37
N LEU A 165 9.95 -11.96 -38.12
CA LEU A 165 9.70 -10.57 -37.73
C LEU A 165 10.92 -9.67 -38.02
N TYR A 166 12.12 -10.10 -37.65
CA TYR A 166 13.32 -9.26 -37.73
C TYR A 166 13.89 -9.11 -39.15
N VAL A 167 13.84 -10.14 -40.00
CA VAL A 167 14.27 -10.00 -41.40
C VAL A 167 13.37 -9.05 -42.21
N ASN A 168 12.13 -8.85 -41.76
CA ASN A 168 11.20 -7.87 -42.35
C ASN A 168 11.36 -6.44 -41.79
N ILE A 169 12.12 -6.25 -40.70
CA ILE A 169 12.29 -4.95 -40.04
C ILE A 169 13.72 -4.41 -40.22
N PHE A 170 14.74 -5.28 -40.24
CA PHE A 170 16.16 -4.89 -40.22
C PHE A 170 16.91 -5.31 -41.50
N SER A 171 17.92 -4.52 -41.87
CA SER A 171 18.89 -4.91 -42.89
C SER A 171 19.74 -6.08 -42.41
N TRP A 172 20.27 -6.90 -43.34
CA TRP A 172 21.02 -8.12 -43.00
C TRP A 172 22.15 -7.92 -41.97
N PRO A 173 23.00 -6.87 -42.05
CA PRO A 173 24.04 -6.64 -41.03
C PRO A 173 23.47 -6.27 -39.66
N VAL A 174 22.41 -5.45 -39.61
CA VAL A 174 21.74 -5.04 -38.36
C VAL A 174 21.03 -6.24 -37.73
N PHE A 175 20.37 -7.05 -38.55
CA PHE A 175 19.77 -8.32 -38.14
C PHE A 175 20.81 -9.24 -37.51
N CYS A 176 21.95 -9.47 -38.18
CA CYS A 176 23.02 -10.31 -37.66
C CYS A 176 23.54 -9.79 -36.32
N ALA A 177 23.79 -8.47 -36.19
CA ALA A 177 24.25 -7.86 -34.95
C ALA A 177 23.21 -7.96 -33.82
N PHE A 178 21.94 -7.68 -34.13
CA PHE A 178 20.85 -7.69 -33.15
C PHE A 178 20.55 -9.11 -32.65
N VAL A 179 20.44 -10.08 -33.56
CA VAL A 179 20.17 -11.48 -33.22
C VAL A 179 21.34 -12.11 -32.46
N SER A 180 22.59 -11.85 -32.88
CA SER A 180 23.76 -12.35 -32.16
C SER A 180 23.88 -11.75 -30.76
N GLY A 181 23.62 -10.45 -30.58
CA GLY A 181 23.58 -9.80 -29.28
C GLY A 181 22.49 -10.36 -28.36
N LYS A 182 21.28 -10.58 -28.89
CA LYS A 182 20.17 -11.19 -28.14
C LYS A 182 20.47 -12.63 -27.73
N LEU A 183 21.02 -13.43 -28.64
CA LEU A 183 21.40 -14.82 -28.36
C LEU A 183 22.52 -14.88 -27.33
N PHE A 184 23.54 -14.03 -27.46
CA PHE A 184 24.61 -13.91 -26.47
C PHE A 184 24.05 -13.53 -25.09
N GLY A 185 23.16 -12.54 -25.02
CA GLY A 185 22.51 -12.13 -23.77
C GLY A 185 21.68 -13.26 -23.14
N TYR A 186 20.96 -14.03 -23.94
CA TYR A 186 20.22 -15.22 -23.47
C TYR A 186 21.17 -16.28 -22.90
N VAL A 187 22.26 -16.61 -23.60
CA VAL A 187 23.26 -17.56 -23.10
C VAL A 187 23.86 -17.05 -21.78
N CYS A 188 24.21 -15.76 -21.70
CA CYS A 188 24.70 -15.16 -20.45
C CYS A 188 23.67 -15.28 -19.32
N TYR A 189 22.40 -14.98 -19.58
CA TYR A 189 21.31 -15.13 -18.62
C TYR A 189 21.22 -16.56 -18.09
N ASP A 190 21.19 -17.55 -18.98
CA ASP A 190 21.07 -18.97 -18.61
C ASP A 190 22.31 -19.44 -17.83
N MET A 191 23.51 -19.03 -18.24
CA MET A 191 24.74 -19.39 -17.53
C MET A 191 24.81 -18.75 -16.14
N ILE A 192 24.33 -17.51 -16.00
CA ILE A 192 24.22 -16.85 -14.70
C ILE A 192 23.19 -17.58 -13.85
N HIS A 193 22.00 -17.90 -14.38
CA HIS A 193 20.97 -18.65 -13.66
C HIS A 193 21.50 -19.98 -13.12
N LEU A 194 22.18 -20.74 -13.98
CA LEU A 194 22.84 -22.00 -13.62
C LEU A 194 23.88 -21.79 -12.52
N TYR A 195 24.70 -20.75 -12.65
CA TYR A 195 25.72 -20.40 -11.67
C TYR A 195 25.10 -19.95 -10.33
N LEU A 196 23.96 -19.26 -10.31
CA LEU A 196 23.28 -18.90 -9.07
C LEU A 196 22.76 -20.13 -8.32
N HIS A 197 22.29 -21.16 -9.02
CA HIS A 197 21.88 -22.42 -8.40
C HIS A 197 23.07 -23.19 -7.82
N TYR A 198 24.12 -23.42 -8.60
CA TYR A 198 25.19 -24.35 -8.22
C TYR A 198 26.51 -23.72 -7.76
N GLY A 199 26.80 -22.49 -8.15
CA GLY A 199 28.04 -21.80 -7.87
C GLY A 199 28.12 -21.21 -6.45
N GLN A 200 29.33 -20.83 -6.03
CA GLN A 200 29.59 -20.13 -4.76
C GLN A 200 30.18 -18.74 -5.03
N PRO A 201 29.36 -17.72 -5.28
CA PRO A 201 29.84 -16.37 -5.50
C PRO A 201 30.51 -15.81 -4.24
N LYS A 202 31.52 -14.97 -4.44
CA LYS A 202 32.24 -14.29 -3.35
C LYS A 202 31.27 -13.50 -2.46
N VAL A 203 31.36 -13.68 -1.15
CA VAL A 203 30.50 -13.00 -0.17
C VAL A 203 30.53 -11.48 -0.37
N HIS A 204 29.36 -10.84 -0.26
CA HIS A 204 29.10 -9.42 -0.57
C HIS A 204 29.38 -8.96 -2.01
N SER A 205 29.74 -9.87 -2.93
CA SER A 205 29.74 -9.52 -4.35
C SER A 205 28.32 -9.37 -4.88
N ASN A 206 28.17 -8.62 -5.97
CA ASN A 206 26.88 -8.45 -6.62
C ASN A 206 26.24 -9.79 -7.04
N MET A 207 27.04 -10.78 -7.44
CA MET A 207 26.55 -12.13 -7.77
C MET A 207 26.08 -12.91 -6.53
N HIS A 208 26.67 -12.63 -5.36
CA HIS A 208 26.23 -13.21 -4.10
C HIS A 208 24.89 -12.64 -3.63
N VAL A 209 24.69 -11.33 -3.77
CA VAL A 209 23.40 -10.68 -3.55
C VAL A 209 22.34 -11.31 -4.46
N ARG A 210 22.61 -11.41 -5.77
CA ARG A 210 21.69 -12.05 -6.73
C ARG A 210 21.42 -13.52 -6.44
N LYS A 211 22.42 -14.27 -5.95
CA LYS A 211 22.21 -15.66 -5.52
C LYS A 211 21.22 -15.72 -4.36
N ILE A 212 21.36 -14.84 -3.38
CA ILE A 212 20.45 -14.78 -2.23
C ILE A 212 19.05 -14.40 -2.71
N ASP A 213 18.93 -13.39 -3.57
CA ASP A 213 17.64 -12.94 -4.11
C ASP A 213 16.95 -14.04 -4.93
N HIS A 214 17.70 -14.72 -5.80
CA HIS A 214 17.20 -15.82 -6.62
C HIS A 214 16.86 -17.07 -5.80
N TYR A 215 17.65 -17.37 -4.76
CA TYR A 215 17.36 -18.45 -3.84
C TYR A 215 16.10 -18.15 -3.02
N ASN A 216 15.95 -16.90 -2.56
CA ASN A 216 14.73 -16.44 -1.91
C ASN A 216 13.53 -16.50 -2.88
N HIS A 217 13.69 -16.18 -4.17
CA HIS A 217 12.64 -16.38 -5.17
C HIS A 217 12.19 -17.85 -5.24
N HIS A 218 13.11 -18.82 -5.28
CA HIS A 218 12.73 -20.23 -5.34
C HIS A 218 12.13 -20.80 -4.05
N PHE A 219 12.63 -20.39 -2.89
CA PHE A 219 12.39 -21.09 -1.62
C PHE A 219 11.63 -20.27 -0.57
N LYS A 220 11.54 -18.95 -0.74
CA LYS A 220 10.92 -18.05 0.22
C LYS A 220 9.71 -17.34 -0.38
N ASP A 221 9.92 -16.48 -1.39
CA ASP A 221 8.90 -15.60 -1.98
C ASP A 221 9.00 -15.58 -3.52
N TYR A 222 8.31 -16.51 -4.18
CA TYR A 222 8.37 -16.74 -5.64
C TYR A 222 7.69 -15.67 -6.50
N ASP A 223 6.96 -14.73 -5.89
CA ASP A 223 6.31 -13.60 -6.58
C ASP A 223 7.16 -12.31 -6.56
N THR A 224 8.45 -12.40 -6.24
CA THR A 224 9.40 -11.27 -6.23
C THR A 224 10.76 -11.68 -6.79
N SER A 225 11.65 -10.71 -7.07
CA SER A 225 13.02 -10.93 -7.56
C SER A 225 13.09 -11.77 -8.84
N TYR A 226 12.37 -11.34 -9.87
CA TYR A 226 12.35 -12.04 -11.17
C TYR A 226 13.67 -11.87 -11.95
N GLY A 227 14.44 -10.81 -11.66
CA GLY A 227 15.68 -10.49 -12.32
C GLY A 227 16.85 -11.42 -11.94
N ILE A 228 17.30 -12.23 -12.90
CA ILE A 228 18.45 -13.14 -12.72
C ILE A 228 19.79 -12.47 -13.05
N SER A 229 19.91 -11.89 -14.25
CA SER A 229 21.16 -11.25 -14.71
C SER A 229 21.32 -9.83 -14.15
N THR A 230 20.22 -9.16 -13.86
CA THR A 230 20.16 -7.83 -13.23
C THR A 230 18.80 -7.63 -12.56
N SER A 231 18.79 -6.87 -11.47
CA SER A 231 17.57 -6.46 -10.75
C SER A 231 16.97 -5.15 -11.29
N LEU A 232 17.55 -4.56 -12.35
CA LEU A 232 17.08 -3.28 -12.91
C LEU A 232 15.57 -3.29 -13.17
N TRP A 233 15.06 -4.33 -13.81
CA TRP A 233 13.65 -4.42 -14.15
C TRP A 233 12.76 -4.70 -12.94
N ASP A 234 13.29 -5.38 -11.90
CA ASP A 234 12.57 -5.52 -10.64
C ASP A 234 12.36 -4.15 -9.96
N TYR A 235 13.33 -3.24 -10.06
CA TYR A 235 13.15 -1.87 -9.57
C TYR A 235 12.17 -1.05 -10.44
N VAL A 236 12.24 -1.19 -11.77
CA VAL A 236 11.35 -0.46 -12.68
C VAL A 236 9.88 -0.88 -12.52
N PHE A 237 9.63 -2.16 -12.22
CA PHE A 237 8.28 -2.72 -12.09
C PHE A 237 7.86 -3.02 -10.63
N GLU A 238 8.60 -2.50 -9.65
CA GLU A 238 8.32 -2.68 -8.20
C GLU A 238 8.21 -4.14 -7.74
N ALA A 239 9.00 -5.04 -8.35
CA ALA A 239 9.06 -6.47 -8.04
C ALA A 239 10.31 -6.88 -7.20
N VAL A 240 10.89 -5.93 -6.47
CA VAL A 240 12.13 -6.15 -5.68
C VAL A 240 11.84 -7.04 -4.48
N GLY A 241 12.56 -8.14 -4.32
CA GLY A 241 12.46 -9.01 -3.14
C GLY A 241 13.19 -8.47 -1.91
N MET A 242 13.07 -9.18 -0.78
CA MET A 242 13.61 -8.74 0.53
C MET A 242 15.12 -8.49 0.58
N GLY A 243 15.88 -8.84 -0.46
CA GLY A 243 17.33 -8.68 -0.47
C GLY A 243 18.03 -9.67 0.48
N PRO A 244 19.36 -9.68 0.49
CA PRO A 244 20.13 -10.18 1.62
C PRO A 244 20.01 -9.22 2.80
N LEU A 245 19.74 -9.76 4.00
CA LEU A 245 19.92 -9.05 5.28
C LEU A 245 21.40 -8.71 5.51
#